data_AF-A0A6I3BB74-F1
#
_entry.id   AF-A0A6I3BB74-F1
#
_cell.length_a   1.000
_cell.length_b   1.000
_cell.length_c   1.000
_cell.angle_alpha   90.00
_cell.angle_beta   90.00
_cell.angle_gamma   90.00
#
_symmetry.space_group_name_H-M   'P 1'
#
loop_
_entity.id
_entity.type
_entity.pdbx_description
1 polymer ?
#
loop_
_entity_poly.entity_id
_entity_poly.type
_entity_poly.pdbx_seq_one_letter_code
_entity_poly.pdbx_strand_id
1 'polypeptide(L)' 'MSVVSELSELKLWADPTVVQINRLAMRSPFTSQASQRVSLNGDWRFSRFAHPTQIELEHLAENFDESDWFKIPVPSNWTL' A
#
# COMPACT_ATOMS: atom_id res chain seq x y z
N MET A 1 -19.07 2.34 -20.94
CA MET A 1 -18.43 2.74 -19.67
C MET A 1 -17.75 1.51 -19.11
N SER A 2 -16.44 1.55 -18.92
CA SER A 2 -15.68 0.45 -18.31
C SER A 2 -16.03 0.41 -16.83
N VAL A 3 -16.68 -0.66 -16.36
CA VAL A 3 -16.86 -0.90 -14.94
C VAL A 3 -15.48 -1.17 -14.36
N VAL A 4 -15.00 -0.29 -13.48
CA VAL A 4 -13.80 -0.58 -12.69
C VAL A 4 -14.20 -1.69 -11.72
N SER A 5 -13.59 -2.87 -11.84
CA SER A 5 -13.80 -3.96 -10.90
C SER A 5 -13.39 -3.50 -9.50
N GLU A 6 -14.24 -3.76 -8.50
CA GLU A 6 -13.89 -3.44 -7.12
C GLU A 6 -12.64 -4.20 -6.67
N LEU A 7 -11.85 -3.57 -5.79
CA LEU A 7 -10.58 -4.15 -5.33
C LEU A 7 -10.79 -5.51 -4.64
N SER A 8 -11.96 -5.71 -4.03
CA SER A 8 -12.40 -6.94 -3.36
C SER A 8 -12.61 -8.12 -4.33
N GLU A 9 -12.89 -7.86 -5.61
CA GLU A 9 -13.07 -8.88 -6.65
C GLU A 9 -11.71 -9.40 -7.14
N LEU A 10 -10.69 -8.54 -7.13
CA LEU A 10 -9.31 -8.86 -7.48
C LEU A 10 -8.61 -9.60 -6.33
N LYS A 11 -8.95 -10.88 -6.16
CA LYS A 11 -8.35 -11.79 -5.16
C LYS A 11 -6.93 -12.24 -5.52
N LEU A 12 -6.09 -11.32 -5.98
CA LEU A 12 -4.70 -11.61 -6.39
C LEU A 12 -3.87 -12.18 -5.23
N TRP A 13 -4.23 -11.84 -3.99
CA TRP A 13 -3.64 -12.43 -2.78
C TRP A 13 -3.97 -13.92 -2.59
N ALA A 14 -4.99 -14.45 -3.25
CA ALA A 14 -5.41 -15.85 -3.19
C ALA A 14 -4.89 -16.68 -4.37
N ASP A 15 -4.34 -16.05 -5.41
CA ASP A 15 -3.83 -16.74 -6.60
C ASP A 15 -2.36 -17.13 -6.41
N PRO A 16 -2.02 -18.42 -6.28
CA PRO A 16 -0.64 -18.86 -6.07
C PRO A 16 0.26 -18.66 -7.29
N THR A 17 -0.31 -18.42 -8.47
CA THR A 17 0.45 -18.18 -9.71
C THR A 17 0.91 -16.72 -9.83
N VAL A 18 0.25 -15.81 -9.10
CA VAL A 18 0.59 -14.39 -9.07
C VAL A 18 1.68 -14.16 -8.01
N VAL A 19 2.94 -14.18 -8.45
CA VAL A 19 4.11 -13.96 -7.57
C VAL A 19 4.64 -12.53 -7.58
N GLN A 20 4.22 -11.69 -8.55
CA GLN A 20 4.56 -10.27 -8.66
C GLN A 20 3.66 -9.55 -9.66
N ILE A 21 3.46 -8.25 -9.47
CA ILE A 21 2.83 -7.33 -10.43
C ILE A 21 3.67 -6.07 -10.46
N ASN A 22 4.05 -5.59 -11.65
CA ASN A 22 4.83 -4.34 -11.85
C ASN A 22 6.13 -4.21 -11.03
N ARG A 23 6.71 -5.33 -10.58
CA ARG A 23 7.99 -5.35 -9.87
C ARG A 23 9.13 -5.24 -10.87
N LEU A 24 10.06 -4.31 -10.63
CA LEU A 24 11.30 -4.20 -11.40
C LEU A 24 12.16 -5.46 -11.23
N ALA A 25 13.02 -5.74 -12.22
CA ALA A 25 13.94 -6.87 -12.16
C ALA A 25 14.88 -6.79 -10.94
N MET A 26 15.23 -7.96 -10.40
CA MET A 26 16.18 -8.07 -9.29
C MET A 26 17.52 -7.43 -9.65
N ARG A 27 18.10 -6.70 -8.69
CA ARG A 27 19.36 -5.98 -8.85
C ARG A 27 20.05 -5.81 -7.51
N SER A 28 21.37 -5.67 -7.55
CA SER A 28 22.16 -5.36 -6.35
C SER A 28 21.74 -4.01 -5.78
N PRO A 29 21.60 -3.89 -4.44
CA PRO A 29 21.48 -2.59 -3.79
C PRO A 29 22.70 -1.73 -4.12
N PHE A 30 22.47 -0.49 -4.50
CA PHE A 30 23.52 0.51 -4.70
C PHE A 30 23.10 1.78 -3.99
N THR A 31 24.07 2.53 -3.49
CA THR A 31 23.84 3.85 -2.89
C THR A 31 23.96 4.89 -3.99
N SER A 32 22.85 5.43 -4.48
CA SER A 32 22.88 6.66 -5.29
C SER A 32 23.20 7.84 -4.38
N GLN A 33 23.62 8.96 -4.97
CA GLN A 33 23.90 10.18 -4.21
C GLN A 33 22.66 10.59 -3.39
N ALA A 34 22.88 11.05 -2.16
CA ALA A 34 21.81 11.41 -1.22
C ALA A 34 20.87 12.50 -1.78
N SER A 35 21.37 13.38 -2.64
CA SER A 35 20.60 14.43 -3.33
C SER A 35 19.50 13.89 -4.25
N GLN A 36 19.51 12.60 -4.60
CA GLN A 36 18.51 11.95 -5.45
C GLN A 36 17.61 11.00 -4.68
N ARG A 37 17.62 11.05 -3.34
CA ARG A 37 16.83 10.16 -2.48
C ARG A 37 16.09 10.96 -1.42
N VAL A 38 14.85 10.56 -1.17
CA VAL A 38 14.04 11.08 -0.08
C VAL A 38 13.61 9.89 0.77
N SER A 39 13.87 9.97 2.07
CA SER A 39 13.31 9.03 3.03
C SER A 39 11.83 9.33 3.22
N LEU A 40 10.99 8.31 3.21
CA LEU A 40 9.57 8.42 3.55
C LEU A 40 9.29 7.88 4.97
N ASN A 41 10.32 7.56 5.75
CA ASN A 41 10.15 7.18 7.14
C ASN A 41 9.57 8.36 7.93
N GLY A 42 8.63 8.07 8.83
CA GLY A 42 7.91 9.08 9.59
C GLY A 42 6.56 8.57 10.08
N ASP A 43 5.66 9.46 10.47
CA ASP A 43 4.31 9.11 10.89
C ASP A 43 3.37 9.02 9.69
N TRP A 44 2.73 7.87 9.53
CA TRP A 44 1.80 7.59 8.45
C TRP A 44 0.38 7.43 8.98
N ARG A 45 -0.61 7.96 8.26
CA ARG A 45 -2.02 7.63 8.51
C ARG A 45 -2.26 6.16 8.19
N PHE A 46 -2.96 5.50 9.08
CA PHE A 46 -3.13 4.05 9.03
C PHE A 46 -4.53 3.67 9.53
N SER A 47 -5.18 2.76 8.81
CA SER A 47 -6.44 2.13 9.23
C SER A 47 -6.36 0.62 9.06
N ARG A 48 -6.99 -0.10 9.99
CA ARG A 48 -7.06 -1.55 9.99
C ARG A 48 -8.46 -2.02 9.64
N PHE A 49 -8.56 -2.82 8.58
CA PHE A 49 -9.75 -3.57 8.23
C PHE A 49 -9.66 -5.00 8.78
N ALA A 50 -10.81 -5.60 9.10
CA ALA A 50 -10.87 -6.98 9.60
C ALA A 50 -10.64 -8.00 8.48
N HIS A 51 -10.97 -7.63 7.23
CA HIS A 51 -10.80 -8.49 6.06
C HIS A 51 -10.52 -7.65 4.79
N PRO A 52 -9.71 -8.12 3.82
CA PRO A 52 -9.38 -7.37 2.60
C PRO A 52 -10.59 -6.97 1.75
N THR A 53 -11.69 -7.73 1.82
CA THR A 53 -12.93 -7.43 1.07
C THR A 53 -13.70 -6.23 1.63
N GLN A 54 -13.26 -5.63 2.74
CA GLN A 54 -13.83 -4.39 3.27
C GLN A 54 -13.13 -3.14 2.70
N ILE A 55 -12.09 -3.34 1.88
CA ILE A 55 -11.33 -2.26 1.26
C ILE A 55 -12.01 -1.91 -0.06
N GLU A 56 -12.77 -0.82 -0.04
CA GLU A 56 -13.38 -0.22 -1.23
C GLU A 56 -12.41 0.71 -1.95
N LEU A 57 -12.57 0.90 -3.27
CA LEU A 57 -11.72 1.79 -4.08
C LEU A 57 -11.71 3.25 -3.61
N GLU A 58 -12.79 3.70 -2.96
CA GLU A 58 -12.90 5.06 -2.42
C GLU A 58 -11.83 5.38 -1.36
N HIS A 59 -11.39 4.39 -0.57
CA HIS A 59 -10.32 4.56 0.43
C HIS A 59 -8.96 4.90 -0.20
N LEU A 60 -8.81 4.69 -1.52
CA LEU A 60 -7.59 4.97 -2.28
C LEU A 60 -7.70 6.25 -3.11
N ALA A 61 -8.82 6.98 -3.03
CA ALA A 61 -9.00 8.21 -3.76
C ALA A 61 -8.09 9.32 -3.21
N GLU A 62 -7.55 10.17 -4.11
CA GLU A 62 -6.63 11.26 -3.72
C GLU A 62 -7.24 12.24 -2.71
N ASN A 63 -8.58 12.37 -2.71
CA ASN A 63 -9.32 13.29 -1.85
C ASN A 63 -10.11 12.57 -0.75
N PHE A 64 -9.73 11.33 -0.40
CA PHE A 64 -10.37 10.60 0.68
C PHE A 64 -10.11 11.28 2.03
N ASP A 65 -11.15 11.39 2.86
CA ASP A 65 -11.02 11.95 4.21
C ASP A 65 -10.48 10.90 5.18
N GLU A 66 -9.19 10.97 5.46
CA GLU A 66 -8.47 10.10 6.39
C GLU A 66 -8.35 10.70 7.80
N SER A 67 -9.15 11.71 8.15
CA SER A 67 -9.03 12.43 9.42
C SER A 67 -9.18 11.51 10.64
N ASP A 68 -10.07 10.52 10.54
CA ASP A 68 -10.36 9.52 11.60
C ASP A 68 -9.30 8.41 11.70
N TRP A 69 -8.32 8.35 10.80
CA TRP A 69 -7.28 7.34 10.83
C TRP A 69 -6.22 7.68 11.87
N PHE A 70 -5.71 6.69 12.59
CA PHE A 70 -4.62 6.91 13.54
C PHE A 70 -3.27 7.01 12.81
N LYS A 71 -2.25 7.47 13.53
CA LYS A 71 -0.88 7.56 13.01
C LYS A 71 0.00 6.47 13.61
N ILE A 72 0.88 5.89 12.80
CA ILE A 72 1.93 4.97 13.25
C ILE A 72 3.31 5.42 12.75
N PRO A 73 4.40 5.20 13.52
CA PRO A 73 5.74 5.41 13.01
C PRO A 73 6.09 4.32 11.98
N VAL A 74 6.71 4.69 10.87
CA VAL A 74 7.17 3.75 9.84
C VAL A 74 8.70 3.88 9.69
N PRO A 75 9.47 2.77 9.79
CA PRO A 75 9.01 1.38 9.95
C PRO A 75 8.66 1.00 11.40
N SER A 76 7.58 0.21 11.59
CA SER A 76 7.22 -0.40 12.87
C SER A 76 6.37 -1.67 12.66
N ASN A 77 6.16 -2.43 13.74
CA ASN A 77 5.14 -3.47 13.79
C ASN A 77 3.88 -2.88 14.43
N TRP A 78 2.79 -2.82 13.68
CA TRP A 78 1.50 -2.25 14.10
C TRP A 78 0.81 -2.89 15.32
N THR A 79 1.28 -4.06 15.78
CA THR A 79 0.73 -4.77 16.95
C THR A 79 1.57 -4.62 18.22
N LEU A 80 2.71 -3.92 18.15
CA LEU A 80 3.63 -3.69 19.27
C LEU A 80 3.51 -2.25 19.76
#